data_AF-A0A363U2U5-F1
#
_entry.id   AF-A0A363U2U5-F1
#
_cell.length_a   1.000
_cell.length_b   1.000
_cell.length_c   1.000
_cell.angle_alpha   90.00
_cell.angle_beta   90.00
_cell.angle_gamma   90.00
#
_symmetry.space_group_name_H-M   'P 1'
#
loop_
_entity.id
_entity.type
_entity.pdbx_description
1 polymer ?
#
loop_
_entity_poly.entity_id
_entity_poly.type
_entity_poly.pdbx_seq_one_letter_code
_entity_poly.pdbx_strand_id
1 'polypeptide(L)'
;MFKYMTWTVSMKDKPTTEERIWAALSHLSAIAFGMGILLPVIGWSEQRWKSNYASFQSLQALGYQSLGYTIWILTTLVLIIFSSMGLVLGMESIENLDAELWGWVIAHMILMFGLIGLYLLLPVVGAITCALGWDFRYPVLGNRLAKYLGYDSINDERPWLIEEHEDRWVAAMGHFAVIIMLWGMLAPATAWVLRGKHSPFLKFQSIQTVVYQILTTGLYFGSGVVYSFGFFAFVLITGFGTNAGLDSSTGMIGILVLLASIFVAMIIVMVVPMLHILGQWAGYRVLKGDEYRYPVLGRLIERWTMRR
;
A
#
# COMPACT_ATOMS: atom_id res chain seq x y z
N MET A 1 -25.33 -7.47 -26.76
CA MET A 1 -25.55 -7.79 -25.32
C MET A 1 -25.03 -6.63 -24.45
N PHE A 2 -25.58 -5.43 -24.63
CA PHE A 2 -25.39 -4.28 -23.73
C PHE A 2 -26.80 -3.90 -23.25
N LYS A 3 -27.22 -4.54 -22.17
CA LYS A 3 -28.52 -4.29 -21.57
C LYS A 3 -28.41 -2.97 -20.81
N TYR A 4 -29.16 -1.98 -21.29
CA TYR A 4 -29.31 -0.62 -20.79
C TYR A 4 -29.01 -0.46 -19.30
N MET A 5 -27.96 0.30 -19.00
CA MET A 5 -27.69 0.84 -17.67
C MET A 5 -28.69 1.98 -17.43
N THR A 6 -29.93 1.62 -17.10
CA THR A 6 -30.96 2.57 -16.68
C THR A 6 -30.68 2.98 -15.24
N TRP A 7 -30.19 4.20 -15.06
CA TRP A 7 -30.06 4.85 -13.76
C TRP A 7 -31.45 5.25 -13.25
N THR A 8 -32.17 4.32 -12.61
CA THR A 8 -33.35 4.69 -11.83
C THR A 8 -32.89 5.32 -10.52
N VAL A 9 -32.80 6.64 -10.50
CA VAL A 9 -32.50 7.42 -9.29
C VAL A 9 -33.73 7.36 -8.38
N SER A 10 -33.67 6.54 -7.33
CA SER A 10 -34.62 6.60 -6.21
C SER A 10 -34.47 7.95 -5.51
N MET A 11 -35.55 8.70 -5.36
CA MET A 11 -35.58 10.04 -4.74
C MET A 11 -35.51 10.01 -3.19
N LYS A 12 -35.11 8.89 -2.59
CA LYS A 12 -34.77 8.86 -1.16
C LYS A 12 -33.37 9.44 -0.97
N ASP A 13 -33.38 10.71 -0.57
CA ASP A 13 -32.32 11.58 -0.07
C ASP A 13 -30.97 11.49 -0.80
N LYS A 14 -30.79 12.43 -1.74
CA LYS A 14 -29.46 12.74 -2.29
C LYS A 14 -28.48 12.97 -1.13
N PRO A 15 -27.23 12.49 -1.23
CA PRO A 15 -26.24 12.72 -0.18
C PRO A 15 -26.06 14.21 0.05
N THR A 16 -26.03 14.60 1.32
CA THR A 16 -25.79 15.96 1.78
C THR A 16 -24.44 16.47 1.28
N THR A 17 -24.26 17.80 1.31
CA THR A 17 -22.99 18.42 0.92
C THR A 17 -21.82 17.91 1.75
N GLU A 18 -22.00 17.71 3.06
CA GLU A 18 -20.95 17.19 3.95
C GLU A 18 -20.53 15.76 3.54
N GLU A 19 -21.50 14.88 3.32
CA GLU A 19 -21.24 13.49 2.91
C GLU A 19 -20.51 13.41 1.56
N ARG A 20 -20.90 14.28 0.61
CA ARG A 20 -20.24 14.41 -0.69
C ARG A 20 -18.80 14.88 -0.57
N ILE A 21 -18.53 15.83 0.33
CA ILE A 21 -17.17 16.33 0.59
C ILE A 21 -16.30 15.21 1.18
N TRP A 22 -16.78 14.50 2.21
CA TRP A 22 -16.04 13.39 2.79
C TRP A 22 -15.74 12.29 1.78
N ALA A 23 -16.74 11.88 1.00
CA ALA A 23 -16.56 10.88 -0.05
C ALA A 23 -15.54 11.35 -1.09
N ALA A 24 -15.68 12.57 -1.61
CA ALA A 24 -14.78 13.10 -2.63
C ALA A 24 -13.33 13.22 -2.13
N LEU A 25 -13.14 13.73 -0.91
CA LEU A 25 -11.82 13.87 -0.30
C LEU A 25 -11.15 12.51 -0.04
N SER A 26 -11.90 11.53 0.47
CA SER A 26 -11.39 10.16 0.68
C SER A 26 -10.83 9.55 -0.61
N HIS A 27 -11.48 9.76 -1.76
CA HIS A 27 -10.95 9.33 -3.05
C HIS A 27 -9.75 10.17 -3.51
N LEU A 28 -9.88 11.51 -3.45
CA LEU A 28 -8.85 12.42 -3.93
C LEU A 28 -7.53 12.30 -3.15
N SER A 29 -7.58 11.86 -1.90
CA SER A 29 -6.37 11.67 -1.08
C SER A 29 -5.39 10.67 -1.70
N ALA A 30 -5.82 9.77 -2.58
CA ALA A 30 -4.94 8.86 -3.31
C ALA A 30 -3.83 9.59 -4.12
N ILE A 31 -4.06 10.86 -4.50
CA ILE A 31 -3.06 11.70 -5.19
C ILE A 31 -1.85 12.00 -4.28
N ALA A 32 -2.05 12.05 -2.95
CA ALA A 32 -0.97 12.23 -2.00
C ALA A 32 -0.11 10.97 -1.80
N PHE A 33 -0.30 9.95 -2.65
CA PHE A 33 0.31 8.63 -2.54
C PHE A 33 0.11 8.06 -1.13
N GLY A 34 1.02 7.23 -0.62
CA GLY A 34 0.84 6.52 0.65
C GLY A 34 0.33 7.36 1.82
N MET A 35 0.66 8.65 1.90
CA MET A 35 0.14 9.55 2.95
C MET A 35 -1.39 9.73 2.91
N GLY A 36 -1.97 9.64 1.72
CA GLY A 36 -3.40 9.79 1.46
C GLY A 36 -4.28 8.81 2.22
N ILE A 37 -3.73 7.67 2.64
CA ILE A 37 -4.48 6.58 3.29
C ILE A 37 -5.08 6.98 4.64
N LEU A 38 -4.59 8.07 5.25
CA LEU A 38 -5.14 8.65 6.47
C LEU A 38 -6.59 9.10 6.30
N LEU A 39 -6.88 9.79 5.19
CA LEU A 39 -8.15 10.51 5.03
C LEU A 39 -9.35 9.55 4.91
N PRO A 40 -9.27 8.43 4.17
CA PRO A 40 -10.30 7.40 4.20
C PRO A 40 -10.58 6.82 5.60
N VAL A 41 -9.56 6.63 6.44
CA VAL A 41 -9.77 6.09 7.80
C VAL A 41 -10.44 7.13 8.71
N ILE A 42 -10.03 8.40 8.60
CA ILE A 42 -10.65 9.51 9.34
C ILE A 42 -12.11 9.69 8.89
N GLY A 43 -12.34 9.77 7.58
CA GLY A 43 -13.67 9.94 6.99
C GLY A 43 -14.62 8.80 7.37
N TRP A 44 -14.15 7.55 7.30
CA TRP A 44 -14.90 6.40 7.80
C TRP A 44 -15.23 6.54 9.29
N SER A 45 -14.22 6.82 10.13
CA SER A 45 -14.42 6.90 11.58
C SER A 45 -15.43 7.96 11.98
N GLU A 46 -15.41 9.12 11.31
CA GLU A 46 -16.30 10.25 11.59
C GLU A 46 -17.73 10.01 11.06
N GLN A 47 -17.85 9.35 9.91
CA GLN A 47 -19.14 9.16 9.21
C GLN A 47 -19.82 7.82 9.49
N ARG A 48 -19.15 6.87 10.18
CA ARG A 48 -19.65 5.51 10.44
C ARG A 48 -21.09 5.43 10.96
N TRP A 49 -21.48 6.35 11.82
CA TRP A 49 -22.82 6.42 12.42
C TRP A 49 -23.60 7.67 12.03
N LYS A 50 -23.17 8.35 10.97
CA LYS A 50 -23.83 9.54 10.43
C LYS A 50 -24.34 9.30 9.03
N SER A 51 -23.58 8.54 8.22
CA SER A 51 -23.84 8.35 6.80
C SER A 51 -23.32 7.01 6.30
N ASN A 52 -24.23 6.15 5.83
CA ASN A 52 -23.88 4.93 5.10
C ASN A 52 -23.10 5.24 3.81
N TYR A 53 -23.50 6.28 3.09
CA TYR A 53 -22.86 6.70 1.84
C TYR A 53 -21.42 7.14 2.08
N ALA A 54 -21.17 8.11 2.96
CA ALA A 54 -19.83 8.64 3.18
C ALA A 54 -18.90 7.61 3.85
N SER A 55 -19.44 6.77 4.74
CA SER A 55 -18.70 5.64 5.34
C SER A 55 -18.30 4.63 4.27
N PHE A 56 -19.23 4.20 3.42
CA PHE A 56 -18.96 3.26 2.32
C PHE A 56 -17.90 3.80 1.34
N GLN A 57 -18.05 5.05 0.88
CA GLN A 57 -17.10 5.66 -0.05
C GLN A 57 -15.70 5.80 0.57
N SER A 58 -15.63 6.10 1.87
CA SER A 58 -14.36 6.15 2.60
C SER A 58 -13.72 4.76 2.72
N LEU A 59 -14.47 3.72 3.08
CA LEU A 59 -13.95 2.35 3.13
C LEU A 59 -13.52 1.82 1.76
N GLN A 60 -14.25 2.20 0.71
CA GLN A 60 -13.93 1.88 -0.67
C GLN A 60 -12.62 2.55 -1.12
N ALA A 61 -12.43 3.82 -0.79
CA ALA A 61 -11.18 4.54 -1.05
C ALA A 61 -9.99 3.94 -0.28
N LEU A 62 -10.19 3.58 0.99
CA LEU A 62 -9.18 2.86 1.79
C LEU A 62 -8.78 1.55 1.12
N GLY A 63 -9.77 0.79 0.65
CA GLY A 63 -9.57 -0.45 -0.09
C GLY A 63 -8.73 -0.28 -1.35
N TYR A 64 -9.03 0.75 -2.13
CA TYR A 64 -8.29 1.05 -3.34
C TYR A 64 -6.85 1.48 -3.05
N GLN A 65 -6.64 2.38 -2.08
CA GLN A 65 -5.31 2.89 -1.75
C GLN A 65 -4.39 1.85 -1.11
N SER A 66 -4.94 0.80 -0.49
CA SER A 66 -4.17 -0.31 0.08
C SER A 66 -4.05 -1.47 -0.91
N LEU A 67 -5.14 -2.20 -1.17
CA LEU A 67 -5.15 -3.37 -2.05
C LEU A 67 -4.88 -3.02 -3.52
N GLY A 68 -5.44 -1.90 -4.00
CA GLY A 68 -5.19 -1.43 -5.37
C GLY A 68 -3.73 -1.07 -5.59
N TYR A 69 -3.07 -0.48 -4.59
CA TYR A 69 -1.63 -0.20 -4.64
C TYR A 69 -0.79 -1.49 -4.68
N THR A 70 -1.16 -2.53 -3.92
CA THR A 70 -0.52 -3.86 -4.03
C THR A 70 -0.64 -4.40 -5.45
N ILE A 71 -1.83 -4.37 -6.05
CA ILE A 71 -2.06 -4.86 -7.42
C ILE A 71 -1.23 -4.05 -8.42
N TRP A 72 -1.17 -2.73 -8.25
CA TRP A 72 -0.39 -1.84 -9.11
C TRP A 72 1.11 -2.13 -9.03
N ILE A 73 1.66 -2.33 -7.82
CA ILE A 73 3.07 -2.73 -7.64
C ILE A 73 3.35 -4.06 -8.33
N LEU A 74 2.51 -5.08 -8.12
CA LEU A 74 2.74 -6.40 -8.70
C LEU A 74 2.67 -6.36 -10.23
N THR A 75 1.72 -5.60 -10.79
CA THR A 75 1.60 -5.40 -12.23
C THR A 75 2.83 -4.70 -12.78
N THR A 76 3.27 -3.63 -12.12
CA THR A 76 4.46 -2.87 -12.51
C THR A 76 5.72 -3.72 -12.45
N LEU A 77 5.87 -4.56 -11.41
CA LEU A 77 6.99 -5.49 -11.27
C LEU A 77 7.05 -6.48 -12.43
N VAL A 78 5.91 -7.09 -12.79
CA VAL A 78 5.81 -8.01 -13.93
C VAL A 78 6.20 -7.29 -15.23
N LEU A 79 5.70 -6.08 -15.45
CA LEU A 79 6.03 -5.28 -16.62
C LEU A 79 7.51 -4.89 -16.66
N ILE A 80 8.13 -4.52 -15.54
CA ILE A 80 9.57 -4.24 -15.45
C ILE A 80 10.37 -5.48 -15.84
N ILE A 81 10.00 -6.68 -15.38
CA ILE A 81 10.69 -7.93 -15.74
C ILE A 81 10.63 -8.18 -17.24
N PHE A 82 9.42 -8.12 -17.84
CA PHE A 82 9.25 -8.30 -19.28
C PHE A 82 9.97 -7.22 -20.09
N SER A 83 9.92 -5.98 -19.61
CA SER A 83 10.65 -4.86 -20.17
C SER A 83 12.15 -5.25 -20.18
N SER A 84 12.77 -5.48 -19.02
CA SER A 84 14.21 -5.76 -18.92
C SER A 84 14.64 -6.97 -19.76
N MET A 85 13.82 -8.02 -19.86
CA MET A 85 14.08 -9.13 -20.77
C MET A 85 14.07 -8.69 -22.24
N GLY A 86 13.10 -7.86 -22.65
CA GLY A 86 13.02 -7.28 -23.99
C GLY A 86 14.24 -6.44 -24.34
N LEU A 87 14.76 -5.66 -23.39
CA LEU A 87 16.02 -4.92 -23.57
C LEU A 87 17.18 -5.89 -23.84
N VAL A 88 17.40 -6.86 -22.96
CA VAL A 88 18.53 -7.81 -23.08
C VAL A 88 18.46 -8.61 -24.39
N LEU A 89 17.27 -9.02 -24.82
CA LEU A 89 17.07 -9.78 -26.05
C LEU A 89 17.11 -8.92 -27.32
N GLY A 90 16.85 -7.61 -27.20
CA GLY A 90 16.81 -6.67 -28.32
C GLY A 90 18.16 -6.01 -28.63
N MET A 91 19.18 -6.22 -27.81
CA MET A 91 20.52 -5.66 -28.02
C MET A 91 21.24 -6.43 -29.14
N GLU A 92 21.34 -5.83 -30.32
CA GLU A 92 21.93 -6.47 -31.52
C GLU A 92 23.43 -6.20 -31.66
N SER A 93 23.90 -5.00 -31.28
CA SER A 93 25.32 -4.63 -31.42
C SER A 93 25.77 -3.57 -30.39
N ILE A 94 27.07 -3.54 -30.10
CA ILE A 94 27.67 -2.52 -29.23
C ILE A 94 27.66 -1.14 -29.90
N GLU A 95 27.66 -1.08 -31.24
CA GLU A 95 27.72 0.18 -32.00
C GLU A 95 26.45 1.03 -31.82
N ASN A 96 25.28 0.41 -31.61
CA ASN A 96 24.00 1.10 -31.41
C ASN A 96 23.58 1.18 -29.93
N LEU A 97 24.41 0.70 -29.01
CA LEU A 97 24.09 0.54 -27.59
C LEU A 97 23.49 1.81 -26.97
N ASP A 98 24.10 2.96 -27.24
CA ASP A 98 23.66 4.23 -26.66
C ASP A 98 22.25 4.60 -27.14
N ALA A 99 21.99 4.52 -28.45
CA ALA A 99 20.70 4.88 -29.04
C ALA A 99 19.58 3.92 -28.58
N GLU A 100 19.87 2.62 -28.55
CA GLU A 100 18.95 1.59 -28.07
C GLU A 100 18.61 1.79 -26.58
N LEU A 101 19.62 2.07 -25.75
CA LEU A 101 19.43 2.33 -24.33
C LEU A 101 18.59 3.58 -24.09
N TRP A 102 18.83 4.68 -24.81
CA TRP A 102 18.02 5.89 -24.68
C TRP A 102 16.57 5.69 -25.12
N GLY A 103 16.36 5.05 -26.27
CA GLY A 103 15.01 4.72 -26.76
C GLY A 103 14.25 3.86 -25.75
N TRP A 104 14.96 2.90 -25.16
CA TRP A 104 14.43 2.06 -24.09
C TRP A 104 14.06 2.83 -22.83
N VAL A 105 14.96 3.69 -22.34
CA VAL A 105 14.72 4.54 -21.15
C VAL A 105 13.48 5.41 -21.37
N ILE A 106 13.33 6.03 -22.54
CA ILE A 106 12.15 6.84 -22.88
C ILE A 106 10.88 5.98 -22.87
N ALA A 107 10.89 4.83 -23.54
CA ALA A 107 9.76 3.92 -23.57
C ALA A 107 9.36 3.45 -22.16
N HIS A 108 10.34 3.12 -21.33
CA HIS A 108 10.14 2.72 -19.95
C HIS A 108 9.56 3.87 -19.10
N MET A 109 10.05 5.10 -19.25
CA MET A 109 9.49 6.26 -18.57
C MET A 109 8.03 6.50 -18.96
N ILE A 110 7.70 6.46 -20.26
CA ILE A 110 6.32 6.61 -20.75
C ILE A 110 5.42 5.54 -20.15
N LEU A 111 5.88 4.27 -20.12
CA LEU A 111 5.16 3.16 -19.52
C LEU A 111 4.88 3.43 -18.03
N MET A 112 5.89 3.83 -17.26
CA MET A 112 5.76 4.09 -15.83
C MET A 112 4.80 5.25 -15.52
N PHE A 113 4.93 6.38 -16.22
CA PHE A 113 4.00 7.51 -16.07
C PHE A 113 2.57 7.14 -16.51
N GLY A 114 2.43 6.35 -17.58
CA GLY A 114 1.14 5.82 -18.03
C GLY A 114 0.46 4.95 -16.97
N LEU A 115 1.21 4.04 -16.35
CA LEU A 115 0.70 3.18 -15.26
C LEU A 115 0.32 3.98 -14.01
N ILE A 116 1.10 5.00 -13.63
CA ILE A 116 0.75 5.91 -12.53
C ILE A 116 -0.53 6.68 -12.87
N GLY A 117 -0.61 7.22 -14.09
CA GLY A 117 -1.80 7.93 -14.56
C GLY A 117 -3.06 7.06 -14.52
N LEU A 118 -2.95 5.79 -14.96
CA LEU A 118 -4.05 4.83 -14.90
C LEU A 118 -4.49 4.52 -13.46
N TYR A 119 -3.54 4.37 -12.54
CA TYR A 119 -3.82 4.19 -11.12
C TYR A 119 -4.51 5.43 -10.51
N LEU A 120 -4.07 6.64 -10.83
CA LEU A 120 -4.66 7.86 -10.27
C LEU A 120 -5.97 8.29 -10.93
N LEU A 121 -6.27 7.79 -12.14
CA LEU A 121 -7.49 8.13 -12.87
C LEU A 121 -8.75 7.68 -12.11
N LEU A 122 -8.77 6.46 -11.58
CA LEU A 122 -9.97 5.92 -10.92
C LEU A 122 -10.34 6.69 -9.65
N PRO A 123 -9.41 7.05 -8.74
CA PRO A 123 -9.71 7.93 -7.62
C PRO A 123 -10.19 9.32 -8.03
N VAL A 124 -9.63 9.93 -9.08
CA VAL A 124 -10.10 11.24 -9.57
C VAL A 124 -11.53 11.16 -10.09
N VAL A 125 -11.84 10.13 -10.89
CA VAL A 125 -13.22 9.87 -11.35
C VAL A 125 -14.13 9.67 -10.14
N GLY A 126 -13.72 8.83 -9.17
CA GLY A 126 -14.46 8.60 -7.94
C GLY A 126 -14.74 9.88 -7.15
N ALA A 127 -13.73 10.74 -7.01
CA ALA A 127 -13.86 12.02 -6.33
C ALA A 127 -14.87 12.93 -7.04
N ILE A 128 -14.81 13.05 -8.37
CA ILE A 128 -15.74 13.85 -9.17
C ILE A 128 -17.16 13.30 -9.07
N THR A 129 -17.35 11.99 -9.22
CA THR A 129 -18.68 11.37 -9.13
C THR A 129 -19.29 11.55 -7.74
N CYS A 130 -18.50 11.38 -6.68
CA CYS A 130 -18.95 11.60 -5.31
C CYS A 130 -19.25 13.08 -5.05
N ALA A 131 -18.45 13.99 -5.60
CA ALA A 131 -18.70 15.43 -5.54
C ALA A 131 -20.00 15.81 -6.25
N LEU A 132 -20.42 15.10 -7.30
CA LEU A 132 -21.73 15.29 -7.96
C LEU A 132 -22.90 14.62 -7.21
N GLY A 133 -22.63 13.87 -6.14
CA GLY A 133 -23.63 13.15 -5.37
C GLY A 133 -24.06 11.82 -6.00
N TRP A 134 -23.24 11.25 -6.87
CA TRP A 134 -23.47 9.93 -7.47
C TRP A 134 -22.76 8.84 -6.67
N ASP A 135 -23.40 7.67 -6.55
CA ASP A 135 -22.76 6.49 -5.97
C ASP A 135 -21.65 5.99 -6.89
N PHE A 136 -20.40 6.10 -6.43
CA PHE A 136 -19.25 5.59 -7.15
C PHE A 136 -18.89 4.19 -6.71
N ARG A 137 -18.45 3.36 -7.66
CA ARG A 137 -17.95 2.01 -7.38
C ARG A 137 -16.70 1.72 -8.21
N TYR A 138 -15.59 1.41 -7.55
CA TYR A 138 -14.39 0.94 -8.25
C TYR A 138 -14.70 -0.36 -9.00
N PRO A 139 -14.17 -0.53 -10.22
CA PRO A 139 -14.29 -1.78 -10.96
C PRO A 139 -13.85 -2.97 -10.09
N VAL A 140 -14.64 -4.05 -10.08
CA VAL A 140 -14.44 -5.28 -9.28
C VAL A 140 -14.60 -5.09 -7.76
N LEU A 141 -13.91 -4.12 -7.16
CA LEU A 141 -13.89 -3.90 -5.71
C LEU A 141 -15.23 -3.39 -5.18
N GLY A 142 -15.82 -2.36 -5.80
CA GLY A 142 -16.94 -1.62 -5.22
C GLY A 142 -18.18 -2.48 -4.99
N ASN A 143 -18.59 -3.29 -5.97
CA ASN A 143 -19.76 -4.17 -5.82
C ASN A 143 -19.52 -5.30 -4.80
N ARG A 144 -18.29 -5.83 -4.72
CA ARG A 144 -17.94 -6.87 -3.75
C ARG A 144 -17.93 -6.30 -2.33
N LEU A 145 -17.39 -5.10 -2.17
CA LEU A 145 -17.35 -4.39 -0.90
C LEU A 145 -18.75 -3.98 -0.44
N ALA A 146 -19.59 -3.47 -1.34
CA ALA A 146 -20.97 -3.11 -1.03
C ALA A 146 -21.74 -4.33 -0.48
N LYS A 147 -21.65 -5.47 -1.18
CA LYS A 147 -22.25 -6.72 -0.71
C LYS A 147 -21.67 -7.18 0.63
N TYR A 148 -20.35 -7.07 0.81
CA TYR A 148 -19.70 -7.43 2.06
C TYR A 148 -20.20 -6.58 3.22
N LEU A 149 -20.26 -5.25 3.07
CA LEU A 149 -20.68 -4.32 4.12
C LEU A 149 -22.20 -4.26 4.33
N GLY A 150 -22.99 -4.92 3.47
CA GLY A 150 -24.44 -4.81 3.47
C GLY A 150 -24.95 -3.44 3.00
N TYR A 151 -24.18 -2.74 2.16
CA TYR A 151 -24.55 -1.45 1.58
C TYR A 151 -25.50 -1.63 0.40
N ASP A 152 -26.73 -1.12 0.53
CA ASP A 152 -27.71 -0.99 -0.55
C ASP A 152 -28.09 0.49 -0.71
N SER A 153 -27.66 1.10 -1.81
CA SER A 153 -27.94 2.51 -2.11
C SER A 153 -29.40 2.76 -2.52
N ILE A 154 -30.17 1.71 -2.81
CA ILE A 154 -31.56 1.80 -3.30
C ILE A 154 -32.53 1.50 -2.17
N ASN A 155 -32.26 0.45 -1.40
CA ASN A 155 -33.09 0.02 -0.27
C ASN A 155 -32.29 0.15 1.04
N ASP A 156 -32.05 1.38 1.46
CA ASP A 156 -31.42 1.69 2.75
C ASP A 156 -32.41 1.43 3.90
N GLU A 157 -32.85 0.18 4.03
CA GLU A 157 -33.70 -0.29 5.13
C GLU A 157 -32.88 -0.43 6.42
N ARG A 158 -31.56 -0.58 6.30
CA ARG A 158 -30.65 -0.66 7.44
C ARG A 158 -30.09 0.72 7.74
N PRO A 159 -30.21 1.20 8.99
CA PRO A 159 -29.69 2.52 9.33
C PRO A 159 -28.16 2.60 9.25
N TRP A 160 -27.45 1.45 9.30
CA TRP A 160 -25.99 1.38 9.37
C TRP A 160 -25.42 0.22 8.55
N LEU A 161 -24.15 0.35 8.13
CA LEU A 161 -23.34 -0.75 7.61
C LEU A 161 -23.12 -1.84 8.68
N ILE A 162 -22.72 -3.04 8.25
CA ILE A 162 -22.43 -4.15 9.18
C ILE A 162 -21.13 -3.85 9.94
N GLU A 163 -21.26 -3.44 11.20
CA GLU A 163 -20.17 -2.91 12.04
C GLU A 163 -18.93 -3.84 12.09
N GLU A 164 -19.16 -5.14 12.29
CA GLU A 164 -18.10 -6.15 12.32
C GLU A 164 -17.32 -6.21 11.00
N HIS A 165 -18.02 -6.14 9.86
CA HIS A 165 -17.40 -6.21 8.55
C HIS A 165 -16.59 -4.94 8.25
N GLU A 166 -17.06 -3.78 8.70
CA GLU A 166 -16.27 -2.55 8.58
C GLU A 166 -14.97 -2.61 9.40
N ASP A 167 -15.03 -3.08 10.64
CA ASP A 167 -13.83 -3.23 11.49
C ASP A 167 -12.83 -4.21 10.88
N ARG A 168 -13.31 -5.34 10.36
CA ARG A 168 -12.49 -6.33 9.65
C ARG A 168 -11.91 -5.77 8.36
N TRP A 169 -12.68 -4.97 7.62
CA TRP A 169 -12.19 -4.31 6.42
C TRP A 169 -11.04 -3.36 6.74
N VAL A 170 -11.21 -2.46 7.71
CA VAL A 170 -10.16 -1.49 8.10
C VAL A 170 -8.92 -2.21 8.62
N ALA A 171 -9.07 -3.21 9.48
CA ALA A 171 -7.97 -4.02 9.98
C ALA A 171 -7.22 -4.72 8.82
N ALA A 172 -7.94 -5.34 7.89
CA ALA A 172 -7.35 -6.01 6.74
C ALA A 172 -6.62 -5.03 5.81
N MET A 173 -7.20 -3.86 5.54
CA MET A 173 -6.55 -2.84 4.70
C MET A 173 -5.28 -2.30 5.36
N GLY A 174 -5.25 -2.21 6.69
CA GLY A 174 -4.00 -1.95 7.43
C GLY A 174 -2.92 -2.99 7.13
N HIS A 175 -3.26 -4.28 7.19
CA HIS A 175 -2.33 -5.36 6.84
C HIS A 175 -1.91 -5.36 5.37
N PHE A 176 -2.81 -5.07 4.43
CA PHE A 176 -2.46 -4.95 3.02
C PHE A 176 -1.56 -3.72 2.75
N ALA A 177 -1.74 -2.65 3.51
CA ALA A 177 -0.91 -1.43 3.40
C ALA A 177 0.55 -1.65 3.83
N VAL A 178 0.90 -2.81 4.39
CA VAL A 178 2.28 -3.16 4.76
C VAL A 178 3.29 -3.02 3.60
N ILE A 179 2.84 -3.19 2.36
CA ILE A 179 3.70 -2.99 1.18
C ILE A 179 4.06 -1.50 0.94
N ILE A 180 3.30 -0.56 1.51
CA ILE A 180 3.45 0.88 1.36
C ILE A 180 4.47 1.43 2.38
N MET A 181 5.64 0.81 2.51
CA MET A 181 6.76 1.20 3.40
C MET A 181 6.38 2.13 4.58
N LEU A 182 6.91 3.35 4.67
CA LEU A 182 6.70 4.25 5.81
C LEU A 182 5.23 4.64 6.00
N TRP A 183 4.47 4.75 4.91
CA TRP A 183 3.12 5.30 4.93
C TRP A 183 2.03 4.28 5.24
N GLY A 184 2.32 2.99 5.02
CA GLY A 184 1.40 1.89 5.26
C GLY A 184 0.93 1.78 6.71
N MET A 185 1.78 2.19 7.66
CA MET A 185 1.44 2.20 9.08
C MET A 185 0.42 3.27 9.46
N LEU A 186 0.19 4.28 8.61
CA LEU A 186 -0.73 5.37 8.91
C LEU A 186 -2.17 4.89 9.04
N ALA A 187 -2.62 3.99 8.17
CA ALA A 187 -3.97 3.43 8.26
C ALA A 187 -4.25 2.71 9.59
N PRO A 188 -3.46 1.69 10.00
CA PRO A 188 -3.68 1.01 11.27
C PRO A 188 -3.38 1.93 12.47
N ALA A 189 -2.39 2.84 12.41
CA ALA A 189 -2.15 3.79 13.49
C ALA A 189 -3.36 4.71 13.73
N THR A 190 -3.94 5.27 12.67
CA THR A 190 -5.13 6.12 12.76
C THR A 190 -6.35 5.33 13.21
N ALA A 191 -6.57 4.12 12.70
CA ALA A 191 -7.65 3.25 13.15
C ALA A 191 -7.52 2.92 14.66
N TRP A 192 -6.29 2.64 15.13
CA TRP A 192 -6.02 2.42 16.53
C TRP A 192 -6.33 3.65 17.39
N VAL A 193 -5.85 4.83 16.99
CA VAL A 193 -6.04 6.08 17.76
C VAL A 193 -7.52 6.47 17.84
N LEU A 194 -8.24 6.43 16.72
CA LEU A 194 -9.63 6.88 16.65
C LEU A 194 -10.62 5.83 17.23
N ARG A 195 -10.37 4.55 16.97
CA ARG A 195 -11.37 3.48 17.19
C ARG A 195 -10.91 2.37 18.12
N GLY A 196 -9.64 2.34 18.52
CA GLY A 196 -9.11 1.27 19.37
C GLY A 196 -9.72 1.19 20.76
N LYS A 197 -10.40 2.24 21.25
CA LYS A 197 -11.14 2.17 22.52
C LYS A 197 -12.51 1.48 22.37
N HIS A 198 -13.10 1.52 21.19
CA HIS A 198 -14.44 1.01 20.92
C HIS A 198 -14.43 -0.45 20.42
N SER A 199 -13.37 -0.85 19.71
CA SER A 199 -13.24 -2.20 19.16
C SER A 199 -11.93 -2.86 19.63
N PRO A 200 -11.99 -3.83 20.57
CA PRO A 200 -10.81 -4.58 21.02
C PRO A 200 -10.12 -5.32 19.87
N PHE A 201 -10.92 -5.83 18.92
CA PHE A 201 -10.43 -6.47 17.71
C PHE A 201 -9.59 -5.50 16.87
N LEU A 202 -10.15 -4.32 16.56
CA LEU A 202 -9.46 -3.32 15.74
C LEU A 202 -8.21 -2.78 16.45
N LYS A 203 -8.27 -2.58 17.78
CA LYS A 203 -7.12 -2.24 18.61
C LYS A 203 -6.00 -3.25 18.46
N PHE A 204 -6.31 -4.54 18.65
CA PHE A 204 -5.32 -5.61 18.57
C PHE A 204 -4.68 -5.70 17.18
N GLN A 205 -5.50 -5.78 16.11
CA GLN A 205 -5.00 -5.90 14.74
C GLN A 205 -4.21 -4.67 14.30
N SER A 206 -4.65 -3.47 14.70
CA SER A 206 -3.97 -2.23 14.35
C SER A 206 -2.60 -2.10 15.04
N ILE A 207 -2.51 -2.36 16.35
CA ILE A 207 -1.22 -2.36 17.06
C ILE A 207 -0.29 -3.41 16.45
N GLN A 208 -0.82 -4.61 16.20
CA GLN A 208 -0.07 -5.69 15.56
C GLN A 208 0.50 -5.28 14.21
N THR A 209 -0.30 -4.64 13.37
CA THR A 209 0.15 -4.15 12.06
C THR A 209 1.18 -3.03 12.18
N VAL A 210 0.98 -2.06 13.08
CA VAL A 210 1.92 -0.95 13.29
C VAL A 210 3.29 -1.47 13.72
N VAL A 211 3.35 -2.36 14.72
CA VAL A 211 4.64 -2.91 15.18
C VAL A 211 5.28 -3.76 14.08
N TYR A 212 4.48 -4.54 13.35
CA TYR A 212 4.97 -5.32 12.21
C TYR A 212 5.62 -4.44 11.14
N GLN A 213 4.97 -3.31 10.80
CA GLN A 213 5.46 -2.36 9.81
C GLN A 213 6.72 -1.64 10.26
N ILE A 214 6.80 -1.24 11.53
CA ILE A 214 8.01 -0.63 12.12
C ILE A 214 9.19 -1.60 12.01
N LEU A 215 9.00 -2.88 12.37
CA LEU A 215 10.07 -3.88 12.28
C LEU A 215 10.51 -4.13 10.83
N THR A 216 9.56 -4.26 9.91
CA THR A 216 9.84 -4.46 8.47
C THR A 216 10.59 -3.26 7.88
N THR A 217 10.14 -2.04 8.22
CA THR A 217 10.79 -0.78 7.80
C THR A 217 12.18 -0.65 8.42
N GLY A 218 12.34 -1.02 9.69
CA GLY A 218 13.63 -1.03 10.38
C GLY A 218 14.64 -1.99 9.73
N LEU A 219 14.20 -3.18 9.29
CA LEU A 219 15.05 -4.10 8.53
C LEU A 219 15.50 -3.48 7.21
N TYR A 220 14.59 -2.84 6.48
CA TYR A 220 14.90 -2.16 5.23
C TYR A 220 15.95 -1.05 5.42
N PHE A 221 15.76 -0.15 6.38
CA PHE A 221 16.75 0.89 6.69
C PHE A 221 18.06 0.32 7.22
N GLY A 222 18.00 -0.72 8.06
CA GLY A 222 19.19 -1.42 8.56
C GLY A 222 20.04 -1.98 7.43
N SER A 223 19.43 -2.54 6.38
CA SER A 223 20.15 -2.95 5.17
C SER A 223 20.85 -1.77 4.49
N GLY A 224 20.18 -0.62 4.38
CA GLY A 224 20.78 0.58 3.80
C GLY A 224 22.00 1.07 4.59
N VAL A 225 21.95 0.98 5.93
CA VAL A 225 23.08 1.30 6.80
C VAL A 225 24.24 0.32 6.59
N VAL A 226 23.98 -0.98 6.53
CA VAL A 226 25.02 -2.00 6.27
C VAL A 226 25.70 -1.77 4.92
N TYR A 227 24.91 -1.53 3.87
CA TYR A 227 25.43 -1.19 2.55
C TYR A 227 26.29 0.08 2.58
N SER A 228 25.77 1.16 3.18
CA SER A 228 26.46 2.44 3.26
C SER A 228 27.76 2.32 4.03
N PHE A 229 27.77 1.57 5.14
CA PHE A 229 28.97 1.29 5.91
C PHE A 229 30.04 0.59 5.05
N GLY A 230 29.68 -0.47 4.32
CA GLY A 230 30.62 -1.16 3.44
C GLY A 230 31.17 -0.26 2.34
N PHE A 231 30.31 0.58 1.76
CA PHE A 231 30.71 1.58 0.77
C PHE A 231 31.66 2.63 1.34
N PHE A 232 31.35 3.22 2.49
CA PHE A 232 32.23 4.19 3.14
C PHE A 232 33.57 3.57 3.56
N ALA A 233 33.55 2.35 4.10
CA ALA A 233 34.76 1.61 4.46
C ALA A 233 35.64 1.35 3.22
N PHE A 234 35.02 0.92 2.11
CA PHE A 234 35.72 0.78 0.83
C PHE A 234 36.38 2.09 0.41
N VAL A 235 35.63 3.19 0.34
CA VAL A 235 36.18 4.50 -0.05
C VAL A 235 37.32 4.94 0.88
N LEU A 236 37.20 4.79 2.20
CA LEU A 236 38.26 5.16 3.14
C LEU A 236 39.53 4.32 2.97
N ILE A 237 39.37 3.02 2.67
CA ILE A 237 40.48 2.08 2.47
C ILE A 237 41.15 2.29 1.11
N THR A 238 40.38 2.57 0.06
CA THR A 238 40.87 2.69 -1.33
C THR A 238 41.15 4.12 -1.76
N GLY A 239 40.71 5.15 -1.03
CA GLY A 239 40.70 6.51 -1.54
C GLY A 239 40.38 7.61 -0.53
N PHE A 240 41.41 8.11 0.15
CA PHE A 240 41.52 9.52 0.55
C PHE A 240 42.98 10.05 0.62
N GLY A 241 44.02 9.24 0.35
CA GLY A 241 45.40 9.76 0.43
C GLY A 241 46.56 8.80 0.17
N THR A 242 46.34 7.59 -0.32
CA THR A 242 47.43 6.64 -0.61
C THR A 242 47.32 6.14 -2.04
N ASN A 243 48.47 5.94 -2.71
CA ASN A 243 48.57 5.28 -4.03
C ASN A 243 48.18 3.79 -3.98
N ALA A 244 47.31 3.38 -3.05
CA ALA A 244 46.80 2.04 -2.92
C ALA A 244 45.87 1.77 -4.10
N GLY A 245 46.46 1.38 -5.23
CA GLY A 245 45.70 0.86 -6.36
C GLY A 245 44.83 -0.32 -5.93
N LEU A 246 43.81 -0.65 -6.73
CA LEU A 246 42.93 -1.79 -6.49
C LEU A 246 43.70 -3.11 -6.36
N ASP A 247 44.89 -3.19 -6.96
CA ASP A 247 45.80 -4.35 -6.91
C ASP A 247 46.60 -4.47 -5.61
N SER A 248 46.55 -3.45 -4.74
CA SER A 248 47.19 -3.50 -3.43
C SER A 248 46.43 -4.42 -2.47
N SER A 249 47.14 -5.01 -1.50
CA SER A 249 46.50 -5.81 -0.44
C SER A 249 45.43 -5.02 0.33
N THR A 250 45.68 -3.73 0.56
CA THR A 250 44.72 -2.79 1.17
C THR A 250 43.49 -2.60 0.28
N GLY A 251 43.68 -2.41 -1.03
CA GLY A 251 42.59 -2.32 -2.01
C GLY A 251 41.70 -3.57 -2.00
N MET A 252 42.32 -4.76 -1.99
CA MET A 252 41.61 -6.04 -1.90
C MET A 252 40.79 -6.15 -0.62
N ILE A 253 41.32 -5.72 0.54
CA ILE A 253 40.56 -5.69 1.81
C ILE A 253 39.34 -4.78 1.67
N GLY A 254 39.48 -3.59 1.08
CA GLY A 254 38.36 -2.68 0.83
C GLY A 254 37.27 -3.33 -0.02
N ILE A 255 37.65 -4.00 -1.12
CA ILE A 255 36.70 -4.72 -1.99
C ILE A 255 35.99 -5.83 -1.23
N LEU A 256 36.72 -6.64 -0.44
CA LEU A 256 36.12 -7.72 0.36
C LEU A 256 35.11 -7.19 1.37
N VAL A 257 35.40 -6.07 2.04
CA VAL A 257 34.46 -5.42 2.97
C VAL A 257 33.20 -4.96 2.22
N LEU A 258 33.35 -4.29 1.07
CA LEU A 258 32.23 -3.86 0.25
C LEU A 258 31.35 -5.04 -0.18
N LEU A 259 31.96 -6.10 -0.73
CA LEU A 259 31.24 -7.27 -1.20
C LEU A 259 30.51 -7.99 -0.06
N ALA A 260 31.16 -8.14 1.10
CA ALA A 260 30.52 -8.73 2.28
C ALA A 260 29.32 -7.89 2.74
N SER A 261 29.45 -6.56 2.79
CA SER A 261 28.35 -5.66 3.15
C SER A 261 27.21 -5.71 2.13
N ILE A 262 27.48 -5.74 0.83
CA ILE A 262 26.47 -5.89 -0.22
C ILE A 262 25.74 -7.23 -0.05
N PHE A 263 26.46 -8.33 0.18
CA PHE A 263 25.88 -9.65 0.35
C PHE A 263 24.94 -9.70 1.57
N VAL A 264 25.38 -9.16 2.71
CA VAL A 264 24.55 -9.07 3.92
C VAL A 264 23.31 -8.19 3.69
N ALA A 265 23.49 -7.01 3.09
CA ALA A 265 22.39 -6.12 2.73
C ALA A 265 21.38 -6.81 1.79
N MET A 266 21.86 -7.54 0.78
CA MET A 266 21.02 -8.28 -0.15
C MET A 266 20.19 -9.35 0.57
N ILE A 267 20.78 -10.11 1.49
CA ILE A 267 20.03 -11.09 2.30
C ILE A 267 18.92 -10.40 3.08
N ILE A 268 19.20 -9.27 3.74
CA ILE A 268 18.21 -8.52 4.52
C ILE A 268 17.08 -8.02 3.60
N VAL A 269 17.42 -7.45 2.44
CA VAL A 269 16.43 -6.97 1.46
C VAL A 269 15.56 -8.10 0.93
N MET A 270 16.10 -9.31 0.73
CA MET A 270 15.32 -10.47 0.27
C MET A 270 14.29 -10.95 1.30
N VAL A 271 14.51 -10.69 2.60
CA VAL A 271 13.53 -11.01 3.65
C VAL A 271 12.33 -10.06 3.60
N VAL A 272 12.51 -8.81 3.19
CA VAL A 272 11.45 -7.77 3.20
C VAL A 272 10.23 -8.17 2.34
N PRO A 273 10.36 -8.64 1.08
CA PRO A 273 9.23 -9.15 0.31
C PRO A 273 8.50 -10.32 0.99
N MET A 274 9.21 -11.22 1.66
CA MET A 274 8.57 -12.32 2.41
C MET A 274 7.71 -11.78 3.55
N LEU A 275 8.15 -10.72 4.22
CA LEU A 275 7.37 -10.02 5.24
C LEU A 275 6.15 -9.31 4.63
N HIS A 276 6.29 -8.66 3.47
CA HIS A 276 5.13 -8.08 2.78
C HIS A 276 4.08 -9.15 2.44
N ILE A 277 4.48 -10.30 1.92
CA ILE A 277 3.58 -11.43 1.62
C ILE A 277 2.84 -11.89 2.89
N LEU A 278 3.56 -12.02 4.02
CA LEU A 278 2.95 -12.37 5.30
C LEU A 278 1.94 -11.31 5.77
N GLY A 279 2.22 -10.03 5.53
CA GLY A 279 1.27 -8.93 5.72
C GLY A 279 0.02 -9.08 4.86
N GLN A 280 0.16 -9.35 3.56
CA GLN A 280 -0.99 -9.57 2.69
C GLN A 280 -1.81 -10.80 3.12
N TRP A 281 -1.14 -11.88 3.53
CA TRP A 281 -1.80 -13.08 4.05
C TRP A 281 -2.59 -12.80 5.33
N ALA A 282 -2.04 -12.01 6.25
CA ALA A 282 -2.74 -11.56 7.44
C ALA A 282 -4.03 -10.79 7.08
N GLY A 283 -3.94 -9.84 6.15
CA GLY A 283 -5.10 -9.09 5.66
C GLY A 283 -6.18 -9.99 5.05
N TYR A 284 -5.79 -10.98 4.25
CA TYR A 284 -6.71 -11.97 3.69
C TYR A 284 -7.42 -12.80 4.76
N ARG A 285 -6.68 -13.30 5.76
CA ARG A 285 -7.25 -14.09 6.88
C ARG A 285 -8.24 -13.26 7.70
N VAL A 286 -7.90 -11.99 7.97
CA VAL A 286 -8.80 -11.05 8.67
C VAL A 286 -10.11 -10.84 7.89
N LEU A 287 -10.04 -10.64 6.56
CA LEU A 287 -11.24 -10.53 5.71
C LEU A 287 -12.10 -11.79 5.72
N LYS A 288 -11.50 -12.98 5.91
CA LYS A 288 -12.21 -14.26 5.98
C LYS A 288 -12.89 -14.52 7.32
N GLY A 289 -12.71 -13.63 8.30
CA GLY A 289 -13.31 -13.78 9.62
C GLY A 289 -12.33 -14.25 10.70
N ASP A 290 -11.08 -14.54 10.36
CA ASP A 290 -10.10 -15.03 11.32
C ASP A 290 -9.52 -13.91 12.20
N GLU A 291 -9.24 -14.23 13.47
CA GLU A 291 -8.43 -13.38 14.36
C GLU A 291 -6.94 -13.65 14.13
N TYR A 292 -6.39 -13.09 13.06
CA TYR A 292 -5.00 -13.36 12.70
C TYR A 292 -4.02 -12.89 13.78
N ARG A 293 -3.07 -13.76 14.15
CA ARG A 293 -1.97 -13.47 15.08
C ARG A 293 -0.65 -13.74 14.37
N TYR A 294 0.25 -12.76 14.27
CA TYR A 294 1.60 -13.03 13.80
C TYR A 294 2.29 -13.99 14.78
N PRO A 295 3.02 -15.04 14.31
CA PRO A 295 3.47 -16.13 15.19
C PRO A 295 4.27 -15.71 16.43
N VAL A 296 5.13 -14.70 16.31
CA VAL A 296 5.90 -14.16 17.45
C VAL A 296 5.25 -12.88 17.96
N LEU A 297 5.00 -11.93 17.06
CA LEU A 297 4.54 -10.59 17.42
C LEU A 297 3.13 -10.59 18.04
N GLY A 298 2.21 -11.38 17.52
CA GLY A 298 0.83 -11.44 18.03
C GLY A 298 0.78 -11.89 19.48
N ARG A 299 1.59 -12.90 19.86
CA ARG A 299 1.68 -13.38 21.25
C ARG A 299 2.27 -12.32 22.19
N LEU A 300 3.26 -11.55 21.73
CA LEU A 300 3.86 -10.47 22.52
C LEU A 300 2.84 -9.34 22.76
N ILE A 301 2.11 -8.96 21.72
CA ILE A 301 1.11 -7.89 21.79
C ILE A 301 -0.08 -8.30 22.64
N GLU A 302 -0.58 -9.52 22.48
CA GLU A 302 -1.70 -10.06 23.28
C GLU A 302 -1.40 -9.97 24.78
N ARG A 303 -0.19 -10.40 25.18
CA ARG A 303 0.27 -10.27 26.57
C ARG A 303 0.35 -8.83 27.06
N TRP A 304 0.74 -7.89 26.19
CA TRP A 304 0.83 -6.48 26.55
C TRP A 304 -0.57 -5.83 26.66
N THR A 305 -1.47 -6.15 25.74
CA THR A 305 -2.83 -5.59 25.72
C THR A 305 -3.73 -6.13 26.83
N MET A 306 -3.50 -7.36 27.34
CA MET A 306 -4.27 -7.93 28.45
C MET A 306 -3.84 -7.43 29.84
N ARG A 307 -2.67 -6.78 29.96
CA ARG A 307 -2.16 -6.26 31.24
C ARG A 307 -2.71 -4.88 31.62
N ARG A 308 -3.57 -4.28 30.80
CA ARG A 308 -4.17 -2.96 30.99
C ARG A 308 -5.67 -3.06 30.87
#